data_AF-A0A1G9KVV8-F1
#
_entry.id   AF-A0A1G9KVV8-F1
#
_cell.length_a   1.000
_cell.length_b   1.000
_cell.length_c   1.000
_cell.angle_alpha   90.00
_cell.angle_beta   90.00
_cell.angle_gamma   90.00
#
_symmetry.space_group_name_H-M   'P 1'
#
loop_
_entity.id
_entity.type
_entity.pdbx_description
1 polymer ?
#
loop_
_entity_poly.entity_id
_entity_poly.type
_entity_poly.pdbx_seq_one_letter_code
_entity_poly.pdbx_strand_id
1 'polypeptide(L)'
;MTGEREAFHAATRLSRAARDLMQSAHSLDSPSDSHAVLGNVLDTMRSLESVLGQLAEWHRSAEAGRHVHDGNDESTIGIMTAVAELDLAEQQAEGLQETISRVYGGNAVVQWFDEIAPPE
;
A
#
# COMPACT_ATOMS: atom_id res chain seq x y z
N MET A 1 5.34 21.95 11.63
CA MET A 1 3.92 21.86 11.21
C MET A 1 3.74 21.58 9.71
N THR A 2 4.77 21.63 8.87
CA THR A 2 4.67 21.36 7.41
C THR A 2 4.55 19.88 7.06
N GLY A 3 5.24 19.00 7.79
CA GLY A 3 5.30 17.55 7.50
C GLY A 3 4.01 16.75 7.69
N GLU A 4 3.15 17.08 8.67
CA GLU A 4 1.88 16.34 8.88
C GLU A 4 0.91 16.49 7.71
N ARG A 5 0.85 17.68 7.09
CA ARG A 5 0.03 17.89 5.90
C ARG A 5 0.64 17.22 4.66
N GLU A 6 1.96 17.06 4.60
CA GLU A 6 2.63 16.37 3.50
C GLU A 6 2.25 14.89 3.44
N ALA A 7 2.22 14.18 4.58
CA ALA A 7 1.77 12.79 4.67
C ALA A 7 0.31 12.63 4.20
N PHE A 8 -0.58 13.51 4.67
CA PHE A 8 -1.98 13.54 4.22
C PHE A 8 -2.12 13.76 2.70
N HIS A 9 -1.38 14.73 2.15
CA HIS A 9 -1.40 14.99 0.71
C HIS A 9 -0.81 13.82 -0.10
N ALA A 10 0.24 13.17 0.41
CA ALA A 10 0.80 11.97 -0.20
C ALA A 10 -0.21 10.81 -0.22
N ALA A 11 -0.88 10.54 0.90
CA ALA A 11 -1.94 9.53 0.98
C ALA A 11 -3.09 9.82 -0.01
N THR A 12 -3.47 11.09 -0.15
CA THR A 12 -4.49 11.50 -1.13
C THR A 12 -4.05 11.22 -2.57
N ARG A 13 -2.79 11.51 -2.92
CA ARG A 13 -2.24 11.22 -4.25
C ARG A 13 -2.16 9.71 -4.51
N LEU A 14 -1.70 8.93 -3.53
CA LEU A 14 -1.65 7.47 -3.63
C LEU A 14 -3.05 6.89 -3.87
N SER A 15 -4.05 7.35 -3.11
CA SER A 15 -5.44 6.92 -3.28
C SER A 15 -5.99 7.25 -4.68
N ARG A 16 -5.57 8.36 -5.29
CA ARG A 16 -5.93 8.69 -6.67
C ARG A 16 -5.22 7.75 -7.66
N ALA A 17 -3.90 7.62 -7.56
CA ALA A 17 -3.11 6.75 -8.43
C ALA A 17 -3.58 5.29 -8.39
N ALA A 18 -3.98 4.78 -7.22
CA ALA A 18 -4.53 3.43 -7.09
C ALA A 18 -5.88 3.27 -7.82
N ARG A 19 -6.74 4.31 -7.81
CA ARG A 19 -7.99 4.31 -8.58
C ARG A 19 -7.72 4.37 -10.08
N ASP A 20 -6.77 5.21 -10.50
CA ASP A 20 -6.37 5.33 -11.90
C ASP A 20 -5.83 3.98 -12.40
N LEU A 21 -4.94 3.33 -11.62
CA LEU A 21 -4.43 1.99 -11.92
C LEU A 21 -5.53 0.93 -11.99
N MET A 22 -6.46 0.93 -11.03
CA MET A 22 -7.62 0.03 -11.07
C MET A 22 -8.45 0.20 -12.35
N GLN A 23 -8.60 1.45 -12.82
CA GLN A 23 -9.31 1.75 -14.06
C GLN A 23 -8.52 1.37 -15.31
N SER A 24 -7.19 1.37 -15.30
CA SER A 24 -6.39 1.06 -16.49
C SER A 24 -5.95 -0.42 -16.57
N ALA A 25 -5.80 -1.10 -15.43
CA ALA A 25 -5.23 -2.45 -15.37
C ALA A 25 -6.10 -3.53 -16.04
N HIS A 26 -7.38 -3.27 -16.28
CA HIS A 26 -8.28 -4.21 -16.97
C HIS A 26 -8.06 -4.28 -18.49
N SER A 27 -7.34 -3.31 -19.07
CA SER A 27 -7.08 -3.20 -20.49
C SER A 27 -5.67 -2.65 -20.72
N LEU A 28 -4.65 -3.48 -20.49
CA LEU A 28 -3.29 -3.13 -20.87
C LEU A 28 -3.19 -3.17 -22.41
N ASP A 29 -2.88 -2.02 -23.02
CA ASP A 29 -2.70 -1.91 -24.47
C ASP A 29 -1.56 -2.80 -24.96
N SER A 30 -0.52 -2.97 -24.13
CA SER A 30 0.60 -3.88 -24.34
C SER A 30 0.65 -4.89 -23.18
N PRO A 31 0.30 -6.17 -23.39
CA PRO A 31 0.39 -7.19 -22.35
C PRO A 31 1.79 -7.31 -21.70
N SER A 32 2.87 -7.00 -22.43
CA SER A 32 4.23 -6.97 -21.87
C SER A 32 4.43 -5.92 -20.76
N ASP A 33 3.61 -4.86 -20.73
CA ASP A 33 3.62 -3.87 -19.64
C ASP A 33 3.17 -4.47 -18.30
N SER A 34 2.49 -5.63 -18.30
CA SER A 34 2.05 -6.31 -17.08
C SER A 34 3.20 -6.56 -16.10
N HIS A 35 4.41 -6.84 -16.61
CA HIS A 35 5.60 -7.00 -15.79
C HIS A 35 5.96 -5.71 -15.06
N ALA A 36 6.01 -4.59 -15.77
CA ALA A 36 6.33 -3.29 -15.20
C ALA A 36 5.26 -2.82 -14.21
N VAL A 37 3.98 -3.07 -14.51
CA VAL A 37 2.86 -2.81 -13.59
C VAL A 37 3.03 -3.61 -12.30
N LEU A 38 3.30 -4.92 -12.38
CA LEU A 38 3.53 -5.76 -11.21
C LEU A 38 4.73 -5.29 -10.36
N GLY A 39 5.82 -4.85 -11.01
CA GLY A 39 6.98 -4.28 -10.31
C GLY A 39 6.62 -3.02 -9.53
N ASN A 40 5.91 -2.08 -10.16
CA ASN A 40 5.44 -0.87 -9.49
C ASN A 40 4.47 -1.15 -8.34
N VAL A 41 3.58 -2.14 -8.48
CA VAL A 41 2.70 -2.56 -7.39
C VAL A 41 3.51 -3.13 -6.24
N LEU A 42 4.51 -3.98 -6.50
CA LEU A 42 5.38 -4.55 -5.47
C LEU A 42 6.14 -3.46 -4.69
N ASP A 43 6.73 -2.48 -5.38
CA ASP A 43 7.44 -1.37 -4.72
C ASP A 43 6.49 -0.45 -3.94
N THR A 44 5.27 -0.26 -4.43
CA THR A 44 4.22 0.47 -3.70
C THR A 44 3.85 -0.27 -2.41
N MET A 45 3.71 -1.60 -2.46
CA MET A 45 3.39 -2.40 -1.28
C MET A 45 4.48 -2.35 -0.21
N ARG A 46 5.76 -2.40 -0.59
CA ARG A 46 6.90 -2.19 0.33
C ARG A 46 6.85 -0.83 1.02
N SER A 47 6.51 0.21 0.25
CA SER A 47 6.39 1.56 0.80
C SER A 47 5.20 1.67 1.76
N LEU A 48 4.09 1.01 1.44
CA LEU A 48 2.90 0.96 2.29
C LEU A 48 3.14 0.23 3.61
N GLU A 49 3.84 -0.91 3.60
CA GLU A 49 4.27 -1.62 4.81
C GLU A 49 5.04 -0.67 5.75
N SER A 50 6.03 0.05 5.22
CA SER A 50 6.80 1.01 6.02
C SER A 50 5.93 2.13 6.60
N VAL A 51 4.92 2.61 5.84
CA VAL A 51 3.97 3.62 6.35
C VAL A 51 3.10 3.06 7.47
N LEU A 52 2.65 1.81 7.38
CA LEU A 52 1.86 1.17 8.43
C LEU A 52 2.67 1.06 9.74
N GLY A 53 3.91 0.59 9.66
CA GLY A 53 4.80 0.52 10.83
C GLY A 53 5.10 1.90 11.44
N GLN A 54 5.28 2.93 10.61
CA GLN A 54 5.46 4.31 11.08
C GLN A 54 4.21 4.85 11.78
N LEU A 55 3.02 4.55 11.26
CA LEU A 55 1.76 4.95 11.89
C LEU A 55 1.54 4.21 13.22
N ALA A 56 1.91 2.93 13.29
CA ALA A 56 1.83 2.15 14.53
C ALA A 56 2.72 2.78 15.61
N GLU A 57 3.97 3.10 15.27
CA GLU A 57 4.89 3.77 16.20
C GLU A 57 4.40 5.15 16.62
N TRP A 58 3.86 5.93 15.68
CA TRP A 58 3.26 7.22 16.02
C TRP A 58 2.11 7.07 17.03
N HIS A 59 1.22 6.08 16.84
CA HIS A 59 0.16 5.78 17.80
C HIS A 59 0.70 5.30 19.15
N ARG A 60 1.73 4.45 19.18
CA ARG A 60 2.38 4.02 20.44
C ARG A 60 2.96 5.19 21.23
N SER A 61 3.47 6.21 20.54
CA SER A 61 4.04 7.41 21.15
C SER A 61 3.00 8.42 21.67
N ALA A 62 1.70 8.17 21.46
CA ALA A 62 0.64 9.10 21.83
C ALA A 62 0.45 9.20 23.35
N GLU A 63 0.95 10.28 23.95
CA GLU A 63 0.75 10.60 25.37
C GLU A 63 -0.64 11.18 25.70
N ALA A 64 -1.27 10.68 26.78
CA ALA A 64 -2.48 11.25 27.37
C ALA A 64 -2.25 12.67 27.91
N GLY A 65 -3.25 13.54 27.74
CA GLY A 65 -3.17 14.96 28.09
C GLY A 65 -2.36 15.81 27.10
N ARG A 66 -1.60 15.20 26.18
CA ARG A 66 -0.85 15.88 25.11
C ARG A 66 -1.44 15.63 23.73
N HIS A 67 -1.62 14.37 23.35
CA HIS A 67 -2.13 13.97 22.04
C HIS A 67 -3.56 13.42 22.11
N VAL A 68 -3.93 12.80 23.24
CA VAL A 68 -5.28 12.29 23.51
C VAL A 68 -5.83 12.85 24.82
N HIS A 69 -7.15 12.93 24.93
CA HIS A 69 -7.80 13.48 26.12
C HIS A 69 -7.50 12.61 27.35
N ASP A 70 -7.02 13.24 28.43
CA ASP A 70 -6.74 12.54 29.69
C ASP A 70 -8.04 12.05 30.35
N GLY A 71 -8.01 10.85 30.95
CA GLY A 71 -9.18 10.22 31.57
C GLY A 71 -10.28 9.75 30.61
N ASN A 72 -10.00 9.62 29.30
CA ASN A 72 -10.90 8.97 28.35
C ASN A 72 -10.44 7.54 28.03
N ASP A 73 -10.98 6.57 28.77
CA ASP A 73 -10.68 5.14 28.59
C ASP A 73 -10.94 4.65 27.16
N GLU A 74 -11.94 5.20 26.45
CA GLU A 74 -12.23 4.85 25.06
C GLU A 74 -11.10 5.29 24.11
N SER A 75 -10.46 6.43 24.39
CA SER A 75 -9.31 6.90 23.59
C SER A 75 -8.09 5.99 23.77
N THR A 76 -7.84 5.54 24.99
CA THR A 76 -6.78 4.57 25.29
C THR A 76 -7.02 3.23 24.59
N ILE A 77 -8.25 2.70 24.68
CA ILE A 77 -8.64 1.48 23.97
C ILE A 77 -8.48 1.67 22.45
N GLY A 78 -8.95 2.79 21.91
CA GLY A 78 -8.84 3.11 20.49
C GLY A 78 -7.40 3.14 19.98
N ILE A 79 -6.46 3.71 20.75
CA ILE A 79 -5.02 3.67 20.42
C ILE A 79 -4.50 2.24 20.44
N MET A 80 -4.80 1.48 21.50
CA MET A 80 -4.33 0.09 21.62
C MET A 80 -4.84 -0.77 20.46
N THR A 81 -6.10 -0.61 20.07
CA THR A 81 -6.67 -1.27 18.89
C THR A 81 -5.96 -0.83 17.62
N ALA A 82 -5.77 0.48 17.39
CA ALA A 82 -5.09 0.97 16.19
C ALA A 82 -3.67 0.40 16.07
N VAL A 83 -2.89 0.38 17.15
CA VAL A 83 -1.55 -0.22 17.16
C VAL A 83 -1.60 -1.70 16.81
N ALA A 84 -2.46 -2.47 17.48
CA ALA A 84 -2.56 -3.92 17.25
C ALA A 84 -2.96 -4.25 15.80
N GLU A 85 -3.91 -3.51 15.24
CA GLU A 85 -4.37 -3.72 13.86
C GLU A 85 -3.32 -3.25 12.83
N LEU A 86 -2.56 -2.19 13.12
CA LEU A 86 -1.46 -1.77 12.25
C LEU A 86 -0.30 -2.77 12.25
N ASP A 87 0.05 -3.33 13.41
CA ASP A 87 1.06 -4.40 13.52
C ASP A 87 0.64 -5.66 12.76
N LEU A 88 -0.66 -5.99 12.79
CA LEU A 88 -1.23 -7.09 12.00
C LEU A 88 -1.19 -6.76 10.50
N ALA A 89 -1.54 -5.53 10.11
CA ALA A 89 -1.52 -5.10 8.72
C ALA A 89 -0.11 -5.12 8.13
N GLU A 90 0.92 -4.76 8.89
CA GLU A 90 2.33 -4.84 8.50
C GLU A 90 2.72 -6.29 8.17
N GLN A 91 2.42 -7.25 9.06
CA GLN A 91 2.66 -8.68 8.84
C GLN A 91 1.92 -9.21 7.60
N GLN A 92 0.67 -8.78 7.40
CA GLN A 92 -0.10 -9.18 6.23
C GLN A 92 0.46 -8.57 4.93
N ALA A 93 0.99 -7.34 5.00
CA ALA A 93 1.63 -6.69 3.87
C ALA A 93 2.90 -7.44 3.45
N GLU A 94 3.71 -7.92 4.38
CA GLU A 94 4.89 -8.77 4.09
C GLU A 94 4.48 -10.03 3.30
N GLY A 95 3.49 -10.79 3.79
CA GLY A 95 3.00 -11.99 3.08
C GLY A 95 2.40 -11.71 1.70
N LEU A 96 1.73 -10.56 1.53
CA LEU A 96 1.23 -10.12 0.23
C LEU A 96 2.37 -9.75 -0.71
N GLN A 97 3.41 -9.07 -0.23
CA GLN A 97 4.60 -8.74 -1.02
C GLN A 97 5.31 -9.98 -1.53
N GLU A 98 5.49 -11.01 -0.70
CA GLU A 98 6.08 -12.27 -1.14
C GLU A 98 5.26 -12.91 -2.27
N THR A 99 3.94 -12.87 -2.13
CA THR A 99 3.01 -13.40 -3.13
C THR A 99 3.12 -12.64 -4.45
N ILE A 100 3.11 -11.31 -4.41
CA ILE A 100 3.27 -10.47 -5.61
C ILE A 100 4.67 -10.66 -6.20
N SER A 101 5.72 -10.81 -5.39
CA SER A 101 7.08 -11.08 -5.87
C SER A 101 7.16 -12.39 -6.66
N ARG A 102 6.41 -13.43 -6.25
CA ARG A 102 6.32 -14.68 -7.02
C ARG A 102 5.57 -14.46 -8.34
N VAL A 103 4.49 -13.67 -8.34
CA VAL A 103 3.76 -13.33 -9.57
C VAL A 103 4.65 -12.54 -10.53
N TYR A 104 5.37 -11.53 -10.03
CA TYR A 104 6.33 -10.74 -10.80
C TYR A 104 7.42 -11.63 -11.43
N GLY A 105 8.05 -12.51 -10.64
CA GLY A 105 9.04 -13.45 -11.16
C GLY A 105 8.47 -14.45 -12.17
N GLY A 106 7.24 -14.92 -11.99
CA GLY A 106 6.54 -15.76 -12.95
C GLY A 106 6.17 -15.02 -14.24
N ASN A 107 5.80 -13.74 -14.14
CA ASN A 107 5.47 -12.89 -15.28
C ASN A 107 6.71 -12.58 -16.13
N ALA A 108 7.89 -12.45 -15.52
CA ALA A 108 9.15 -12.16 -16.20
C ALA A 108 9.55 -13.19 -17.27
N VAL A 109 9.03 -14.42 -17.21
CA VAL A 109 9.30 -15.48 -18.18
C VAL A 109 8.19 -15.67 -19.22
N VAL A 110 7.11 -14.89 -19.13
CA VAL A 110 5.99 -14.97 -20.08
C VAL A 110 6.38 -14.26 -21.37
N GLN A 111 6.19 -14.94 -22.50
CA GLN A 111 6.39 -14.39 -23.83
C GLN A 111 5.07 -13.80 -24.34
N TRP A 112 4.84 -12.53 -24.02
CA TRP A 112 3.67 -11.80 -24.48
C TRP A 112 3.77 -11.46 -25.97
N PHE A 113 2.64 -11.48 -26.66
CA PHE A 113 2.48 -10.85 -27.98
C PHE A 113 1.78 -9.52 -27.78
N ASP A 114 2.49 -8.42 -28.03
CA ASP A 114 1.92 -7.07 -27.87
C ASP A 114 1.04 -6.66 -29.03
N GLU A 115 1.21 -7.30 -30.19
CA GLU A 115 0.35 -7.14 -31.35
C GLU A 115 -0.54 -8.38 -31.49
N ILE A 116 -1.86 -8.19 -31.32
CA ILE A 116 -2.84 -9.21 -31.69
C ILE A 116 -2.92 -9.20 -33.22
N ALA A 117 -2.36 -10.21 -33.88
CA ALA A 117 -2.52 -10.37 -35.32
C ALA A 117 -4.02 -10.44 -35.67
N PRO A 118 -4.50 -9.70 -36.70
CA PRO A 118 -5.88 -9.81 -37.12
C PRO A 118 -6.18 -11.26 -37.54
N PRO A 119 -7.38 -11.79 -37.26
CA PRO A 119 -7.75 -13.15 -37.66
C PRO A 119 -7.69 -13.29 -39.19
N GLU A 120 -7.08 -14.38 -39.67
CA GLU A 120 -7.06 -14.78 -41.08
C GLU A 120 -8.45 -15.13 -41.64
#